data_AF-A0A078A8V4-F1
#
_entry.id   AF-A0A078A8V4-F1
#
_cell.length_a   1.000
_cell.length_b   1.000
_cell.length_c   1.000
_cell.angle_alpha   90.00
_cell.angle_beta   90.00
_cell.angle_gamma   90.00
#
_symmetry.space_group_name_H-M   'P 1'
#
loop_
_entity.id
_entity.type
_entity.pdbx_description
1 polymer ?
#
loop_
_entity_poly.entity_id
_entity_poly.type
_entity_poly.pdbx_seq_one_letter_code
_entity_poly.pdbx_strand_id
1 'polypeptide(L)'
;MECESCNNIMCEECIKSLKKRDCPSCRKEQFVFKQSILARRLIGTLPADCPNGCGEKSTIGNIDQHLRKCPLRVHVCQVDKCPFEGKKDEFLQHLVESHDLVLIRQYDATSQSTIEEENKTQEVESTEMSGKFNLNFDRVGSMRNEKGKLARLGESGKYYCGGPLETDCMCCNGYCGPGNGCNCQYCMKLDMQVRMVPKGYLVNREGAMCRKGTTSNYYCGRLCMKGVAFCDGYCGPTNGPACPSCKLINTQANDRYRNLI
;
A
#
# COMPACT_ATOMS: atom_id res chain seq x y z
N MET A 1 24.75 -1.06 -8.16
CA MET A 1 25.50 0.22 -8.07
C MET A 1 26.28 0.36 -9.36
N GLU A 2 26.41 1.57 -9.89
CA GLU A 2 27.04 1.85 -11.19
C GLU A 2 28.19 2.82 -10.98
N CYS A 3 29.37 2.47 -11.47
CA CYS A 3 30.57 3.31 -11.37
C CYS A 3 30.43 4.50 -12.31
N GLU A 4 30.56 5.73 -11.82
CA GLU A 4 30.38 6.92 -12.67
C GLU A 4 31.45 7.06 -13.76
N SER A 5 32.62 6.45 -13.57
CA SER A 5 33.75 6.61 -14.50
C SER A 5 33.78 5.57 -15.62
N CYS A 6 33.12 4.42 -15.46
CA CYS A 6 33.12 3.37 -16.49
C CYS A 6 31.76 2.69 -16.69
N ASN A 7 30.72 3.13 -15.99
CA ASN A 7 29.34 2.61 -16.02
C ASN A 7 29.20 1.11 -15.69
N ASN A 8 30.25 0.48 -15.15
CA ASN A 8 30.16 -0.91 -14.73
C ASN A 8 29.27 -1.06 -13.49
N ILE A 9 28.46 -2.12 -13.52
CA ILE A 9 27.48 -2.42 -12.48
C ILE A 9 28.05 -3.43 -11.49
N MET A 10 27.96 -3.13 -10.20
CA MET A 10 28.38 -3.99 -9.09
C MET A 10 27.33 -4.02 -7.99
N CYS A 11 27.26 -5.11 -7.22
CA CYS A 11 26.39 -5.20 -6.06
C CYS A 11 26.89 -4.29 -4.92
N GLU A 12 25.99 -3.82 -4.04
CA GLU A 12 26.36 -2.90 -2.97
C GLU A 12 27.30 -3.54 -1.94
N GLU A 13 27.03 -4.79 -1.58
CA GLU A 13 27.87 -5.58 -0.66
C GLU A 13 29.26 -5.82 -1.25
N CYS A 14 29.32 -6.12 -2.56
CA CYS A 14 30.55 -6.30 -3.31
C CYS A 14 31.44 -5.06 -3.21
N ILE A 15 30.84 -3.86 -3.32
CA ILE A 15 31.56 -2.58 -3.18
C ILE A 15 32.07 -2.38 -1.76
N LYS A 16 31.21 -2.65 -0.75
CA LYS A 16 31.60 -2.54 0.66
C LYS A 16 32.73 -3.50 1.03
N SER A 17 32.84 -4.64 0.34
CA SER A 17 33.90 -5.64 0.56
C SER A 17 35.26 -5.28 -0.07
N LEU A 18 35.32 -4.22 -0.90
CA LEU A 18 36.58 -3.82 -1.55
C LEU A 18 37.55 -3.21 -0.53
N LYS A 19 38.73 -3.84 -0.40
CA LYS A 19 39.80 -3.38 0.51
C LYS A 19 40.44 -2.06 0.07
N LYS A 20 40.47 -1.80 -1.24
CA LYS A 20 41.05 -0.60 -1.81
C LYS A 20 39.96 0.24 -2.50
N ARG A 21 40.15 1.56 -2.52
CA ARG A 21 39.19 2.51 -3.09
C ARG A 21 39.45 2.73 -4.60
N ASP A 22 39.58 1.65 -5.34
CA ASP A 22 39.78 1.63 -6.79
C ASP A 22 38.73 0.76 -7.47
N CYS A 23 38.24 1.23 -8.62
CA CYS A 23 37.26 0.48 -9.40
C CYS A 23 37.85 -0.83 -9.91
N PRO A 24 37.26 -2.01 -9.63
CA PRO A 24 37.80 -3.27 -10.12
C PRO A 24 37.84 -3.38 -11.65
N SER A 25 36.93 -2.66 -12.33
CA SER A 25 36.82 -2.71 -13.79
C SER A 25 37.76 -1.72 -14.49
N CYS A 26 37.84 -0.47 -14.03
CA CYS A 26 38.63 0.58 -14.69
C CYS A 26 39.85 1.08 -13.90
N ARG A 27 40.08 0.55 -12.69
CA ARG A 27 41.19 0.85 -11.77
C ARG A 27 41.32 2.32 -11.34
N LYS A 28 40.29 3.14 -11.61
CA LYS A 28 40.29 4.54 -11.17
C LYS A 28 40.23 4.62 -9.65
N GLU A 29 41.17 5.36 -9.07
CA GLU A 29 41.23 5.67 -7.65
C GLU A 29 40.12 6.64 -7.22
N GLN A 30 39.65 6.53 -5.99
CA GLN A 30 38.60 7.38 -5.40
C GLN A 30 37.31 7.47 -6.23
N PHE A 31 36.98 6.37 -6.90
CA PHE A 31 35.76 6.20 -7.69
C PHE A 31 34.46 6.33 -6.87
N VAL A 32 33.44 6.89 -7.52
CA VAL A 32 32.09 7.09 -6.99
C VAL A 32 31.13 6.09 -7.63
N PHE A 33 30.23 5.55 -6.81
CA PHE A 33 29.13 4.70 -7.25
C PHE A 33 27.79 5.35 -6.98
N LYS A 34 26.91 5.30 -7.99
CA LYS A 34 25.51 5.69 -7.86
C LYS A 34 24.58 4.48 -7.95
N GLN A 35 23.38 4.61 -7.42
CA GLN A 35 22.36 3.59 -7.60
C GLN A 35 21.85 3.62 -9.05
N SER A 36 22.08 2.55 -9.81
CA SER A 36 21.49 2.41 -11.13
C SER A 36 20.06 1.89 -11.02
N ILE A 37 19.09 2.80 -11.17
CA ILE A 37 17.67 2.45 -11.14
C ILE A 37 17.31 1.56 -12.33
N LEU A 38 17.86 1.84 -13.51
CA LEU A 38 17.62 1.04 -14.71
C LEU A 38 18.12 -0.40 -14.53
N ALA A 39 19.37 -0.59 -14.07
CA ALA A 39 19.91 -1.92 -13.84
C ALA A 39 19.10 -2.71 -12.81
N ARG A 40 18.70 -2.09 -11.69
CA ARG A 40 17.84 -2.74 -10.68
C ARG A 40 16.49 -3.16 -11.25
N ARG A 41 15.87 -2.35 -12.10
CA ARG A 41 14.60 -2.69 -12.76
C ARG A 41 14.76 -3.85 -13.74
N LEU A 42 15.78 -3.80 -14.61
CA LEU A 42 16.05 -4.86 -15.58
C LEU A 42 16.32 -6.20 -14.89
N ILE A 43 17.20 -6.20 -13.88
CA ILE A 43 17.47 -7.40 -13.07
C ILE A 43 16.18 -7.87 -12.38
N GLY A 44 15.41 -6.96 -11.79
CA GLY A 44 14.16 -7.29 -11.10
C GLY A 44 13.09 -7.94 -12.00
N THR A 45 13.11 -7.68 -13.31
CA THR A 45 12.19 -8.30 -14.29
C THR A 45 12.66 -9.65 -14.82
N LEU A 46 13.90 -10.06 -14.55
CA LEU A 46 14.39 -11.35 -14.99
C LEU A 46 13.56 -12.48 -14.35
N PRO A 47 13.20 -13.52 -15.13
CA PRO A 47 12.49 -14.67 -14.59
C PRO A 47 13.33 -15.32 -13.49
N ALA A 48 12.68 -15.70 -12.41
CA ALA A 48 13.29 -16.40 -11.30
C ALA A 48 12.42 -17.60 -10.94
N ASP A 49 13.05 -18.76 -10.86
CA ASP A 49 12.42 -19.96 -10.35
C ASP A 49 12.36 -19.91 -8.83
N CYS A 50 11.29 -20.47 -8.27
CA CYS A 50 11.18 -20.61 -6.83
C CYS A 50 12.31 -21.50 -6.29
N PRO A 51 13.09 -21.06 -5.29
CA PRO A 51 14.14 -21.89 -4.69
C PRO A 51 13.59 -23.14 -3.99
N ASN A 52 12.30 -23.13 -3.61
CA ASN A 52 11.61 -24.28 -3.04
C ASN A 52 11.00 -25.22 -4.11
N GLY A 53 11.19 -24.93 -5.40
CA GLY A 53 10.77 -25.82 -6.49
C GLY A 53 9.25 -25.95 -6.69
N CYS A 54 8.45 -24.94 -6.31
CA CYS A 54 6.99 -25.03 -6.40
C CYS A 54 6.42 -24.91 -7.83
N GLY A 55 7.26 -24.63 -8.83
CA GLY A 55 6.86 -24.49 -10.24
C GLY A 55 6.18 -23.16 -10.60
N GLU A 56 5.95 -22.26 -9.63
CA GLU A 56 5.39 -20.94 -9.90
C GLU A 56 6.45 -20.02 -10.53
N LYS A 57 6.07 -19.37 -11.63
CA LYS A 57 6.93 -18.42 -12.34
C LYS A 57 6.88 -17.07 -11.63
N SER A 58 8.03 -16.58 -11.17
CA SER A 58 8.17 -15.25 -10.59
C SER A 58 9.29 -14.49 -11.27
N THR A 59 9.55 -13.28 -10.80
CA THR A 59 10.69 -12.46 -11.22
C THR A 59 11.60 -12.20 -10.03
N ILE A 60 12.87 -11.89 -10.26
CA ILE A 60 13.84 -11.60 -9.18
C ILE A 60 13.28 -10.53 -8.23
N GLY A 61 12.64 -9.48 -8.75
CA GLY A 61 12.08 -8.40 -7.92
C GLY A 61 10.85 -8.77 -7.08
N ASN A 62 10.17 -9.88 -7.39
CA ASN A 62 8.94 -10.32 -6.71
C ASN A 62 9.13 -11.65 -5.95
N ILE A 63 10.33 -12.23 -5.97
CA ILE A 63 10.59 -13.55 -5.39
C ILE A 63 10.32 -13.55 -3.87
N ASP A 64 10.66 -12.49 -3.15
CA ASP A 64 10.38 -12.37 -1.71
C ASP A 64 8.88 -12.35 -1.40
N GLN A 65 8.08 -11.69 -2.25
CA GLN A 65 6.63 -11.67 -2.09
C GLN A 65 6.03 -13.06 -2.33
N HIS A 66 6.53 -13.77 -3.34
CA HIS A 66 6.17 -15.16 -3.59
C HIS A 66 6.56 -16.06 -2.40
N LEU A 67 7.79 -15.96 -1.87
CA LEU A 67 8.26 -16.79 -0.74
C LEU A 67 7.43 -16.62 0.54
N ARG A 68 6.77 -15.48 0.74
CA ARG A 68 5.82 -15.30 1.85
C ARG A 68 4.54 -16.14 1.71
N LYS A 69 4.19 -16.53 0.48
CA LYS A 69 2.96 -17.26 0.15
C LYS A 69 3.22 -18.66 -0.42
N CYS A 70 4.48 -18.99 -0.69
CA CYS A 70 4.90 -20.23 -1.33
C CYS A 70 4.40 -21.45 -0.53
N PRO A 71 3.68 -22.39 -1.17
CA PRO A 71 3.12 -23.56 -0.47
C PRO A 71 4.22 -24.53 -0.02
N LEU A 72 5.34 -24.58 -0.73
CA LEU A 72 6.48 -25.46 -0.43
C LEU A 72 7.51 -24.83 0.51
N ARG A 73 7.25 -23.62 1.01
CA ARG A 73 8.13 -23.03 2.01
C ARG A 73 8.02 -23.83 3.31
N VAL A 74 9.18 -24.19 3.86
CA VAL A 74 9.26 -24.79 5.20
C VAL A 74 9.10 -23.70 6.25
N HIS A 75 8.19 -23.94 7.18
CA HIS A 75 7.90 -23.09 8.32
C HIS A 75 8.41 -23.77 9.59
N VAL A 76 9.17 -23.02 10.39
CA VAL A 76 9.68 -23.46 11.69
C VAL A 76 8.79 -22.88 12.77
N CYS A 77 8.32 -23.73 13.70
CA CYS A 77 7.54 -23.28 14.84
C CYS A 77 8.41 -22.44 15.78
N GLN A 78 7.92 -21.27 16.18
CA GLN A 78 8.63 -20.35 17.08
C GLN A 78 8.15 -20.44 18.54
N VAL A 79 7.25 -21.39 18.84
CA VAL A 79 6.81 -21.63 20.22
C VAL A 79 7.95 -22.28 21.00
N ASP A 80 8.18 -21.82 22.23
CA ASP A 80 9.25 -22.30 23.09
C ASP A 80 9.29 -23.83 23.15
N LYS A 81 10.45 -24.39 22.78
CA LYS A 81 10.76 -25.83 22.78
C LYS A 81 9.92 -26.68 21.82
N CYS A 82 9.27 -26.08 20.82
CA CYS A 82 8.64 -26.85 19.75
C CYS A 82 9.65 -27.14 18.62
N PRO A 83 9.97 -28.41 18.31
CA PRO A 83 10.91 -28.77 17.26
C PRO A 83 10.28 -28.84 15.86
N PHE A 84 9.00 -28.48 15.72
CA PHE A 84 8.27 -28.71 14.48
C PHE A 84 8.77 -27.83 13.33
N GLU A 85 9.06 -28.47 12.21
CA GLU A 85 9.26 -27.86 10.91
C GLU A 85 8.44 -28.61 9.85
N GLY A 86 7.79 -27.87 8.95
CA GLY A 86 6.92 -28.49 7.95
C GLY A 86 6.50 -27.54 6.85
N LYS A 87 5.88 -28.07 5.80
CA LYS A 87 5.30 -27.24 4.74
C LYS A 87 4.10 -26.46 5.27
N LYS A 88 3.61 -25.51 4.47
CA LYS A 88 2.51 -24.62 4.88
C LYS A 88 1.30 -25.35 5.47
N ASP A 89 0.81 -26.39 4.80
CA ASP A 89 -0.41 -27.09 5.23
C ASP A 89 -0.18 -27.88 6.53
N GLU A 90 0.94 -28.59 6.61
CA GLU A 90 1.38 -29.33 7.80
C GLU A 90 1.61 -28.38 8.99
N PHE A 91 2.17 -27.20 8.73
CA PHE A 91 2.43 -26.17 9.74
C PHE A 91 1.14 -25.55 10.28
N LEU A 92 0.16 -25.27 9.41
CA LEU A 92 -1.15 -24.78 9.85
C LEU A 92 -1.87 -25.83 10.69
N GLN A 93 -1.81 -27.09 10.28
CA GLN A 93 -2.37 -28.19 11.07
C GLN A 93 -1.69 -28.31 12.43
N HIS A 94 -0.36 -28.31 12.46
CA HIS A 94 0.42 -28.32 13.70
C HIS A 94 0.05 -27.19 14.66
N LEU A 95 -0.11 -25.97 14.15
CA LEU A 95 -0.50 -24.81 14.97
C LEU A 95 -1.87 -24.98 15.62
N VAL A 96 -2.85 -25.55 14.90
CA VAL A 96 -4.20 -25.79 15.42
C VAL A 96 -4.23 -26.94 16.42
N GLU A 97 -3.44 -28.00 16.19
CA GLU A 97 -3.47 -29.19 17.04
C GLU A 97 -2.62 -29.06 18.31
N SER A 98 -1.50 -28.33 18.25
CA SER A 98 -0.51 -28.27 19.34
C SER A 98 -0.40 -26.91 20.03
N HIS A 99 -0.85 -25.83 19.38
CA HIS A 99 -0.61 -24.45 19.83
C HIS A 99 -1.84 -23.53 19.72
N ASP A 100 -3.05 -24.10 19.71
CA ASP A 100 -4.32 -23.37 19.67
C ASP A 100 -4.42 -22.28 20.76
N LEU A 101 -4.02 -22.59 21.98
CA LEU A 101 -4.04 -21.65 23.10
C LEU A 101 -3.05 -20.49 22.91
N VAL A 102 -1.93 -20.71 22.22
CA VAL A 102 -0.97 -19.65 21.91
C VAL A 102 -1.56 -18.70 20.86
N LEU A 103 -2.26 -19.23 19.86
CA LEU A 103 -2.97 -18.43 18.86
C LEU A 103 -4.04 -17.55 19.50
N ILE A 104 -4.83 -18.12 20.43
CA ILE A 104 -5.85 -17.37 21.18
C ILE A 104 -5.22 -16.28 22.03
N ARG A 105 -4.15 -16.60 22.80
CA ARG A 105 -3.45 -15.60 23.63
C ARG A 105 -2.82 -14.48 22.81
N GLN A 106 -2.23 -14.80 21.66
CA GLN A 106 -1.67 -13.78 20.77
C GLN A 106 -2.78 -12.88 20.22
N TYR A 107 -3.91 -13.46 19.81
CA TYR A 107 -5.08 -12.69 19.38
C TYR A 107 -5.61 -11.78 20.49
N ASP A 108 -5.78 -12.31 21.70
CA ASP A 108 -6.27 -11.56 22.86
C ASP A 108 -5.28 -10.46 23.28
N ALA A 109 -3.97 -10.74 23.29
CA ALA A 109 -2.94 -9.74 23.60
C ALA A 109 -2.90 -8.62 22.55
N THR A 110 -3.05 -8.95 21.27
CA THR A 110 -3.15 -7.96 20.20
C THR A 110 -4.43 -7.12 20.36
N SER A 111 -5.51 -7.73 20.83
CA SER A 111 -6.80 -7.07 21.10
C SER A 111 -6.81 -6.24 22.40
N GLN A 112 -5.95 -6.55 23.37
CA GLN A 112 -5.80 -5.79 24.62
C GLN A 112 -4.87 -4.58 24.47
N SER A 113 -3.85 -4.65 23.61
CA SER A 113 -3.01 -3.48 23.30
C SER A 113 -3.79 -2.31 22.68
N THR A 114 -4.97 -2.56 22.11
CA THR A 114 -5.89 -1.53 21.64
C THR A 114 -6.79 -0.93 22.73
N ILE A 115 -6.93 -1.60 23.89
CA ILE A 115 -7.83 -1.18 24.99
C ILE A 115 -7.09 -0.27 26.00
N GLU A 116 -5.79 -0.48 26.23
CA GLU A 116 -5.03 0.31 27.21
C GLU A 116 -4.69 1.74 26.73
N GLU A 117 -4.60 1.97 25.42
CA GLU A 117 -4.41 3.32 24.87
C GLU A 117 -5.70 4.17 24.93
N GLU A 118 -6.88 3.56 24.97
CA GLU A 118 -8.16 4.27 25.06
C GLU A 118 -8.45 4.80 26.48
N ASN A 119 -7.95 4.12 27.52
CA ASN A 119 -8.21 4.45 28.93
C ASN A 119 -7.43 5.66 29.48
N LYS A 120 -6.43 6.19 28.75
CA LYS A 120 -5.69 7.40 29.17
C LYS A 120 -6.33 8.71 28.73
N THR A 121 -7.39 8.66 27.93
CA THR A 121 -8.01 9.85 27.31
C THR A 121 -9.42 10.14 27.81
N GLN A 122 -9.92 9.40 28.81
CA GLN A 122 -11.31 9.49 29.31
C GLN A 122 -11.43 10.05 30.75
N GLU A 123 -10.65 11.07 31.09
CA GLU A 123 -11.03 12.00 32.15
C GLU A 123 -11.22 13.37 31.51
N VAL A 124 -12.43 13.61 31.00
CA VAL A 124 -13.15 14.90 30.93
C VAL A 124 -14.35 14.68 30.00
N GLU A 125 -15.53 15.02 30.52
CA GLU A 125 -16.83 15.12 29.84
C GLU A 125 -17.63 13.82 29.65
N SER A 126 -18.18 13.38 30.79
CA SER A 126 -19.48 12.74 30.88
C SER A 126 -20.60 13.66 30.35
N THR A 127 -21.17 13.36 29.19
CA THR A 127 -22.61 13.54 28.98
C THR A 127 -23.10 12.54 27.93
N GLU A 128 -24.23 11.93 28.25
CA GLU A 128 -24.78 10.71 27.66
C GLU A 128 -25.14 10.84 26.17
N MET A 129 -24.76 9.84 25.36
CA MET A 129 -25.72 9.25 24.42
C MET A 129 -25.32 7.81 24.05
N SER A 130 -26.08 6.90 24.62
CA SER A 130 -26.12 5.48 24.36
C SER A 130 -26.44 5.17 22.89
N GLY A 131 -25.65 4.29 22.26
CA GLY A 131 -25.89 3.91 20.87
C GLY A 131 -24.87 2.94 20.27
N LYS A 132 -24.81 1.71 20.80
CA LYS A 132 -24.40 0.45 20.14
C LYS A 132 -23.59 0.58 18.82
N PHE A 133 -22.28 0.34 18.89
CA PHE A 133 -21.51 -0.10 17.72
C PHE A 133 -21.28 -1.61 17.76
N ASN A 134 -22.23 -2.34 17.17
CA ASN A 134 -21.97 -3.68 16.62
C ASN A 134 -21.17 -3.49 15.33
N LEU A 135 -19.86 -3.74 15.34
CA LEU A 135 -19.09 -3.87 14.11
C LEU A 135 -19.16 -5.32 13.63
N ASN A 136 -20.33 -5.67 13.09
CA ASN A 136 -20.43 -6.74 12.10
C ASN A 136 -19.63 -6.27 10.87
N PHE A 137 -18.43 -6.83 10.69
CA PHE A 137 -17.49 -6.43 9.64
C PHE A 137 -17.91 -7.00 8.28
N ASP A 138 -19.03 -6.52 7.76
CA ASP A 138 -19.48 -6.80 6.42
C ASP A 138 -18.72 -5.88 5.43
N ARG A 139 -17.63 -6.41 4.85
CA ARG A 139 -16.81 -5.70 3.85
C ARG A 139 -17.54 -5.40 2.52
N VAL A 140 -18.82 -5.77 2.41
CA VAL A 140 -19.72 -5.38 1.30
C VAL A 140 -20.62 -4.19 1.70
N GLY A 141 -20.49 -3.68 2.93
CA GLY A 141 -21.48 -2.89 3.62
C GLY A 141 -21.40 -1.37 3.46
N SER A 142 -22.58 -0.75 3.57
CA SER A 142 -22.71 0.69 3.75
C SER A 142 -22.23 1.14 5.12
N MET A 143 -21.56 2.29 5.20
CA MET A 143 -21.04 2.91 6.43
C MET A 143 -21.53 4.35 6.60
N ARG A 144 -21.69 4.84 7.83
CA ARG A 144 -21.99 6.27 8.06
C ARG A 144 -20.70 7.09 7.95
N ASN A 145 -20.75 8.19 7.21
CA ASN A 145 -19.67 9.18 7.19
C ASN A 145 -19.83 10.18 8.35
N GLU A 146 -18.86 11.08 8.53
CA GLU A 146 -18.87 12.09 9.62
C GLU A 146 -20.05 13.07 9.55
N LYS A 147 -20.70 13.21 8.38
CA LYS A 147 -21.95 13.98 8.24
C LYS A 147 -23.19 13.16 8.64
N GLY A 148 -23.01 11.96 9.20
CA GLY A 148 -24.06 11.03 9.58
C GLY A 148 -24.78 10.34 8.42
N LYS A 149 -24.38 10.61 7.16
CA LYS A 149 -25.03 10.03 5.96
C LYS A 149 -24.55 8.61 5.71
N LEU A 150 -25.48 7.73 5.36
CA LEU A 150 -25.17 6.36 4.95
C LEU A 150 -24.50 6.36 3.57
N ALA A 151 -23.23 5.98 3.51
CA ALA A 151 -22.44 5.86 2.31
C ALA A 151 -22.30 4.39 1.90
N ARG A 152 -22.46 4.09 0.61
CA ARG A 152 -22.33 2.73 0.06
C ARG A 152 -21.01 2.57 -0.66
N LEU A 153 -20.41 1.40 -0.56
CA LEU A 153 -19.20 1.04 -1.29
C LEU A 153 -19.56 0.84 -2.78
N GLY A 154 -18.91 1.60 -3.67
CA GLY A 154 -19.03 1.43 -5.12
C GLY A 154 -18.04 0.40 -5.65
N GLU A 155 -18.13 0.07 -6.95
CA GLU A 155 -17.26 -0.93 -7.61
C GLU A 155 -15.77 -0.58 -7.55
N SER A 156 -15.43 0.70 -7.53
CA SER A 156 -14.04 1.17 -7.31
C SER A 156 -13.56 0.99 -5.87
N GLY A 157 -14.40 0.46 -4.97
CA GLY A 157 -14.13 0.35 -3.55
C GLY A 157 -14.19 1.70 -2.82
N LYS A 158 -14.77 2.74 -3.42
CA LYS A 158 -14.96 4.05 -2.77
C LYS A 158 -16.35 4.15 -2.14
N TYR A 159 -16.47 4.89 -1.04
CA TYR A 159 -17.76 5.18 -0.43
C TYR A 159 -18.49 6.36 -1.09
N TYR A 160 -19.80 6.26 -1.24
CA TYR A 160 -20.64 7.32 -1.80
C TYR A 160 -21.99 7.42 -1.07
N CYS A 161 -22.36 8.63 -0.66
CA CYS A 161 -23.59 8.86 0.12
C CYS A 161 -24.80 9.36 -0.67
N GLY A 162 -24.67 9.57 -1.99
CA GLY A 162 -25.75 10.07 -2.85
C GLY A 162 -26.13 11.54 -2.64
N GLY A 163 -25.65 12.19 -1.58
CA GLY A 163 -26.02 13.57 -1.25
C GLY A 163 -25.35 14.63 -2.15
N PRO A 164 -25.82 15.89 -2.11
CA PRO A 164 -25.20 16.99 -2.86
C PRO A 164 -23.77 17.23 -2.38
N LEU A 165 -22.91 17.63 -3.32
CA LEU A 165 -21.58 18.12 -3.04
C LEU A 165 -21.65 19.52 -2.45
N GLU A 166 -20.69 19.86 -1.59
CA GLU A 166 -20.62 21.18 -0.93
C GLU A 166 -19.80 22.19 -1.74
N THR A 167 -19.43 21.83 -2.97
CA THR A 167 -18.68 22.68 -3.89
C THR A 167 -19.26 22.56 -5.30
N ASP A 168 -19.20 23.66 -6.06
CA ASP A 168 -19.63 23.74 -7.46
C ASP A 168 -18.61 23.02 -8.36
N CYS A 169 -18.71 21.69 -8.42
CA CYS A 169 -17.87 20.88 -9.30
C CYS A 169 -18.40 20.93 -10.73
N MET A 170 -17.63 21.58 -11.60
CA MET A 170 -17.82 21.55 -13.06
C MET A 170 -17.51 20.18 -13.68
N CYS A 171 -17.12 19.20 -12.86
CA CYS A 171 -16.67 17.87 -13.26
C CYS A 171 -17.74 16.77 -13.15
N CYS A 172 -18.93 17.05 -12.60
CA CYS A 172 -19.96 16.05 -12.31
C CYS A 172 -21.35 16.68 -12.17
N ASN A 173 -22.36 15.87 -11.90
CA ASN A 173 -23.76 16.30 -11.71
C ASN A 173 -24.05 17.00 -10.37
N GLY A 174 -23.03 17.30 -9.56
CA GLY A 174 -23.19 17.92 -8.24
C GLY A 174 -23.55 16.97 -7.11
N TYR A 175 -23.59 15.65 -7.33
CA TYR A 175 -23.94 14.65 -6.31
C TYR A 175 -22.81 13.68 -5.98
N CYS A 176 -22.90 13.07 -4.79
CA CYS A 176 -21.95 12.08 -4.30
C CYS A 176 -22.23 10.69 -4.86
N GLY A 177 -21.54 10.26 -5.92
CA GLY A 177 -21.82 8.95 -6.54
C GLY A 177 -20.77 8.47 -7.56
N PRO A 178 -20.76 7.17 -7.89
CA PRO A 178 -19.80 6.57 -8.82
C PRO A 178 -20.10 6.85 -10.31
N GLY A 179 -21.38 7.07 -10.65
CA GLY A 179 -21.86 7.29 -12.02
C GLY A 179 -21.43 8.64 -12.61
N ASN A 180 -22.31 9.64 -12.58
CA ASN A 180 -21.96 11.01 -12.97
C ASN A 180 -21.70 11.93 -11.76
N GLY A 181 -21.42 11.34 -10.59
CA GLY A 181 -21.12 12.06 -9.36
C GLY A 181 -19.63 12.11 -9.05
N CYS A 182 -19.26 12.87 -8.02
CA CYS A 182 -17.92 12.83 -7.44
C CYS A 182 -17.97 12.39 -5.99
N ASN A 183 -16.88 11.94 -5.40
CA ASN A 183 -16.85 11.64 -3.98
C ASN A 183 -16.89 12.96 -3.16
N CYS A 184 -17.73 13.03 -2.11
CA CYS A 184 -17.80 14.20 -1.24
C CYS A 184 -16.68 14.18 -0.18
N GLN A 185 -16.39 15.32 0.47
CA GLN A 185 -15.30 15.39 1.45
C GLN A 185 -15.44 14.39 2.61
N TYR A 186 -16.64 14.19 3.15
CA TYR A 186 -16.87 13.25 4.24
C TYR A 186 -16.71 11.79 3.81
N CYS A 187 -17.13 11.46 2.58
CA CYS A 187 -16.91 10.11 2.05
C CYS A 187 -15.44 9.88 1.66
N MET A 188 -14.71 10.93 1.24
CA MET A 188 -13.25 10.84 1.06
C MET A 188 -12.57 10.57 2.39
N LYS A 189 -12.93 11.29 3.45
CA LYS A 189 -12.36 11.08 4.78
C LYS A 189 -12.67 9.68 5.30
N LEU A 190 -13.88 9.18 5.08
CA LEU A 190 -14.24 7.79 5.36
C LEU A 190 -13.37 6.80 4.57
N ASP A 191 -13.17 7.03 3.27
CA ASP A 191 -12.26 6.21 2.46
C ASP A 191 -10.83 6.21 3.04
N MET A 192 -10.32 7.38 3.43
CA MET A 192 -8.99 7.53 4.03
C MET A 192 -8.86 6.74 5.34
N GLN A 193 -9.87 6.83 6.21
CA GLN A 193 -9.93 6.14 7.51
C GLN A 193 -9.99 4.62 7.32
N VAL A 194 -10.94 4.12 6.54
CA VAL A 194 -11.15 2.68 6.34
C VAL A 194 -9.96 2.01 5.65
N ARG A 195 -9.27 2.74 4.77
CA ARG A 195 -8.09 2.23 4.05
C ARG A 195 -6.77 2.50 4.78
N MET A 196 -6.81 3.16 5.93
CA MET A 196 -5.63 3.55 6.72
C MET A 196 -4.58 4.27 5.85
N VAL A 197 -5.03 5.20 5.00
CA VAL A 197 -4.10 5.88 4.08
C VAL A 197 -3.19 6.84 4.85
N PRO A 198 -1.90 6.97 4.48
CA PRO A 198 -1.01 7.91 5.13
C PRO A 198 -1.45 9.37 4.94
N LYS A 199 -1.05 10.26 5.86
CA LYS A 199 -1.31 11.70 5.75
C LYS A 199 -0.77 12.25 4.41
N GLY A 200 -1.53 13.12 3.76
CA GLY A 200 -1.19 13.69 2.46
C GLY A 200 -1.52 12.80 1.25
N TYR A 201 -2.14 11.63 1.46
CA TYR A 201 -2.67 10.78 0.40
C TYR A 201 -4.17 10.97 0.24
N LEU A 202 -4.65 10.84 -0.98
CA LEU A 202 -6.08 10.83 -1.33
C LEU A 202 -6.41 9.57 -2.13
N VAL A 203 -7.70 9.27 -2.33
CA VAL A 203 -8.15 8.12 -3.10
C VAL A 203 -8.80 8.59 -4.40
N ASN A 204 -8.20 8.25 -5.54
CA ASN A 204 -8.73 8.68 -6.85
C ASN A 204 -10.02 7.93 -7.23
N ARG A 205 -10.66 8.32 -8.34
CA ARG A 205 -11.94 7.73 -8.82
C ARG A 205 -11.92 6.21 -8.97
N GLU A 206 -10.77 5.64 -9.33
CA GLU A 206 -10.57 4.19 -9.48
C GLU A 206 -10.32 3.47 -8.15
N GLY A 207 -10.42 4.18 -7.02
CA GLY A 207 -10.12 3.62 -5.71
C GLY A 207 -8.63 3.44 -5.44
N ALA A 208 -7.74 4.05 -6.22
CA ALA A 208 -6.31 3.95 -5.97
C ALA A 208 -5.83 5.08 -5.05
N MET A 209 -5.01 4.73 -4.06
CA MET A 209 -4.28 5.72 -3.26
C MET A 209 -3.36 6.53 -4.17
N CYS A 210 -3.34 7.83 -3.98
CA CYS A 210 -2.51 8.74 -4.73
C CYS A 210 -1.87 9.78 -3.81
N ARG A 211 -0.65 10.18 -4.14
CA ARG A 211 0.14 11.15 -3.39
C ARG A 211 0.63 12.27 -4.30
N LYS A 212 0.86 13.43 -3.71
CA LYS A 212 1.50 14.56 -4.40
C LYS A 212 2.97 14.22 -4.70
N GLY A 213 3.38 14.36 -5.95
CA GLY A 213 4.76 14.20 -6.41
C GLY A 213 5.54 15.51 -6.43
N THR A 214 6.78 15.46 -6.91
CA THR A 214 7.69 16.62 -7.01
C THR A 214 7.17 17.73 -7.94
N THR A 215 6.30 17.38 -8.89
CA THR A 215 5.65 18.30 -9.84
C THR A 215 4.38 18.96 -9.27
N SER A 216 4.09 18.79 -7.98
CA SER A 216 2.85 19.20 -7.32
C SER A 216 1.56 18.53 -7.82
N ASN A 217 1.66 17.55 -8.73
CA ASN A 217 0.52 16.73 -9.16
C ASN A 217 0.37 15.47 -8.31
N TYR A 218 -0.84 14.93 -8.21
CA TYR A 218 -1.12 13.64 -7.59
C TYR A 218 -0.87 12.48 -8.56
N TYR A 219 -0.36 11.38 -8.02
CA TYR A 219 -0.02 10.18 -8.78
C TYR A 219 -0.36 8.92 -7.99
N CYS A 220 -0.91 7.91 -8.66
CA CYS A 220 -1.26 6.61 -8.05
C CYS A 220 -0.23 5.49 -8.28
N GLY A 221 0.78 5.70 -9.14
CA GLY A 221 1.84 4.73 -9.40
C GLY A 221 1.39 3.45 -10.12
N ARG A 222 0.13 3.34 -10.55
CA ARG A 222 -0.39 2.16 -11.28
C ARG A 222 0.00 2.19 -12.75
N LEU A 223 0.13 1.00 -13.36
CA LEU A 223 0.28 0.81 -14.80
C LEU A 223 -1.06 1.06 -15.51
N CYS A 224 -1.37 2.32 -15.77
CA CYS A 224 -2.68 2.75 -16.30
C CYS A 224 -2.58 3.75 -17.47
N MET A 225 -1.38 3.91 -18.06
CA MET A 225 -1.10 4.82 -19.18
C MET A 225 -0.70 4.05 -20.45
N LYS A 226 -1.22 2.84 -20.66
CA LYS A 226 -0.89 2.02 -21.84
C LYS A 226 -1.28 2.77 -23.13
N GLY A 227 -0.33 2.90 -24.07
CA GLY A 227 -0.54 3.57 -25.35
C GLY A 227 -0.31 5.08 -25.35
N VAL A 228 0.11 5.67 -24.22
CA VAL A 228 0.54 7.07 -24.18
C VAL A 228 1.99 7.18 -24.67
N ALA A 229 2.23 8.01 -25.70
CA ALA A 229 3.56 8.25 -26.23
C ALA A 229 4.49 8.88 -25.19
N PHE A 230 5.78 8.51 -25.23
CA PHE A 230 6.82 9.00 -24.31
C PHE A 230 6.50 8.79 -22.82
N CYS A 231 5.69 7.78 -22.51
CA CYS A 231 5.34 7.39 -21.15
C CYS A 231 5.75 5.94 -20.90
N ASP A 232 6.24 5.64 -19.70
CA ASP A 232 6.58 4.27 -19.25
C ASP A 232 5.35 3.39 -18.92
N GLY A 233 4.13 3.88 -19.21
CA GLY A 233 2.87 3.21 -18.93
C GLY A 233 2.35 3.44 -17.50
N TYR A 234 3.12 4.09 -16.62
CA TYR A 234 2.74 4.32 -15.22
C TYR A 234 2.23 5.74 -14.97
N CYS A 235 1.33 5.87 -14.00
CA CYS A 235 0.92 7.17 -13.47
C CYS A 235 1.93 7.65 -12.43
N GLY A 236 2.97 8.39 -12.83
CA GLY A 236 3.99 8.85 -11.89
C GLY A 236 5.01 9.80 -12.52
N PRO A 237 5.59 10.74 -11.74
CA PRO A 237 6.49 11.78 -12.28
C PRO A 237 7.81 11.23 -12.84
N THR A 238 8.08 9.93 -12.71
CA THR A 238 9.23 9.24 -13.28
C THR A 238 8.93 8.76 -14.69
N ASN A 239 8.78 9.69 -15.64
CA ASN A 239 8.51 9.40 -17.06
C ASN A 239 7.08 8.94 -17.39
N GLY A 240 6.09 9.38 -16.60
CA GLY A 240 4.67 9.22 -16.91
C GLY A 240 3.84 10.44 -16.48
N PRO A 241 2.74 10.79 -17.19
CA PRO A 241 1.84 11.83 -16.73
C PRO A 241 0.95 11.31 -15.59
N ALA A 242 0.24 12.22 -14.92
CA ALA A 242 -0.87 11.81 -14.06
C ALA A 242 -1.97 11.17 -14.91
N CYS A 243 -2.50 10.02 -14.49
CA CYS A 243 -3.64 9.40 -15.16
C CYS A 243 -4.90 10.26 -15.02
N PRO A 244 -5.94 10.05 -15.88
CA PRO A 244 -7.17 10.85 -15.84
C PRO A 244 -7.76 10.97 -14.43
N SER A 245 -7.81 9.86 -13.69
CA SER A 245 -8.37 9.82 -12.33
C SER A 245 -7.51 10.59 -11.32
N CYS A 246 -6.19 10.62 -11.47
CA CYS A 246 -5.30 11.43 -10.64
C CYS A 246 -5.29 12.91 -11.03
N LYS A 247 -5.49 13.24 -12.32
CA LYS A 247 -5.69 14.63 -12.75
C LYS A 247 -6.93 15.24 -12.11
N LEU A 248 -8.02 14.48 -11.97
CA LEU A 248 -9.21 14.92 -11.24
C LEU A 248 -8.92 15.24 -9.77
N ILE A 249 -8.04 14.47 -9.13
CA ILE A 249 -7.63 14.74 -7.74
C ILE A 249 -6.87 16.06 -7.63
N ASN A 250 -6.08 16.48 -8.63
CA ASN A 250 -5.41 17.78 -8.59
C ASN A 250 -6.42 18.94 -8.42
N THR A 251 -7.53 18.88 -9.14
CA THR A 251 -8.59 19.89 -9.03
C THR A 251 -9.33 19.76 -7.70
N GLN A 252 -9.74 18.54 -7.34
CA GLN A 252 -10.55 18.30 -6.14
C GLN A 252 -9.78 18.56 -4.84
N ALA A 253 -8.45 18.36 -4.82
CA ALA A 253 -7.60 18.60 -3.67
C ALA A 253 -7.49 20.09 -3.31
N ASN A 254 -7.53 20.98 -4.31
CA ASN A 254 -7.43 22.42 -4.09
C ASN A 254 -8.78 23.08 -3.74
N ASP A 255 -9.86 22.36 -3.95
CA ASP A 255 -11.23 22.78 -3.65
C ASP A 255 -11.80 21.87 -2.54
N ARG A 256 -12.60 20.87 -2.92
CA ARG A 256 -13.38 20.01 -2.03
C ARG A 256 -12.59 19.34 -0.90
N TYR A 257 -11.36 18.89 -1.14
CA TYR A 257 -10.59 18.14 -0.15
C TYR A 257 -9.51 18.97 0.54
N ARG A 258 -9.53 20.30 0.37
CA ARG A 258 -8.49 21.20 0.91
C ARG A 258 -8.26 21.03 2.40
N ASN A 259 -9.31 20.69 3.16
CA ASN A 259 -9.24 20.52 4.61
C ASN A 259 -8.85 19.09 5.05
N LEU A 260 -8.59 18.17 4.12
CA LEU A 260 -8.24 16.77 4.40
C LEU A 260 -6.74 16.48 4.28
N ILE A 261 -5.96 17.43 3.75
CA ILE A 261 -4.54 17.27 3.38
C ILE A 261 -3.62 18.13 4.24
#